data_AF-A0A1W9VCJ7-F1
#
_entry.id   AF-A0A1W9VCJ7-F1
#
_cell.length_a   1.000
_cell.length_b   1.000
_cell.length_c   1.000
_cell.angle_alpha   90.00
_cell.angle_beta   90.00
_cell.angle_gamma   90.00
#
_symmetry.space_group_name_H-M   'P 1'
#
loop_
_entity.id
_entity.type
_entity.pdbx_description
1 polymer ?
#
loop_
_entity_poly.entity_id
_entity_poly.type
_entity_poly.pdbx_seq_one_letter_code
_entity_poly.pdbx_strand_id
1 'polypeptide(L)'
;MSKKKENNEHSKLDRKLDVIGLVMTLLGIITILGLFSVKNGSIMGFWVSFLQKVMGWTFYFFPIGLIVFGLWLLIRSFEKIPRLSAERAFGVVSLYTLLLTILHFFTSPADFSNALATAQNGSGGGYIGALLLWPLQAIFGKGGTIIAFLAWLLLGISFTLDRAVLELFGWVPPLGEKIQNLWIKLASPT
;
A
#
# COMPACT_ATOMS: atom_id res chain seq x y z
N MET A 1 -9.88 34.73 -22.96
CA MET A 1 -10.87 33.85 -22.29
C MET A 1 -10.29 32.55 -21.72
N SER A 2 -9.09 32.11 -22.14
CA SER A 2 -8.45 30.86 -21.70
C SER A 2 -7.87 30.87 -20.26
N LYS A 3 -7.02 31.86 -19.90
CA LYS A 3 -6.34 31.92 -18.58
C LYS A 3 -7.26 31.94 -17.34
N LYS A 4 -8.45 32.57 -17.43
CA LYS A 4 -9.41 32.62 -16.31
C LYS A 4 -10.08 31.26 -16.06
N LYS A 5 -10.24 30.45 -17.11
CA LYS A 5 -10.83 29.11 -17.02
C LYS A 5 -9.83 28.14 -16.36
N GLU A 6 -8.57 28.19 -16.78
CA GLU A 6 -7.48 27.38 -16.25
C GLU A 6 -7.20 27.66 -14.76
N ASN A 7 -7.16 28.94 -14.34
CA ASN A 7 -7.01 29.31 -12.93
C ASN A 7 -8.19 28.87 -12.06
N ASN A 8 -9.41 28.89 -12.59
CA ASN A 8 -10.60 28.45 -11.87
C ASN A 8 -10.67 26.93 -11.72
N GLU A 9 -10.16 26.17 -12.70
CA GLU A 9 -10.07 24.72 -12.58
C GLU A 9 -8.98 24.29 -11.61
N HIS A 10 -7.83 24.97 -11.63
CA HIS A 10 -6.70 24.73 -10.74
C HIS A 10 -7.09 24.90 -9.26
N SER A 11 -7.72 26.05 -8.91
CA SER A 11 -8.24 26.32 -7.57
C SER A 11 -9.34 25.35 -7.12
N LYS A 12 -10.17 24.84 -8.05
CA LYS A 12 -11.21 23.85 -7.73
C LYS A 12 -10.62 22.47 -7.42
N LEU A 13 -9.57 22.06 -8.12
CA LEU A 13 -8.93 20.75 -7.90
C LEU A 13 -8.24 20.69 -6.54
N ASP A 14 -7.51 21.75 -6.19
CA ASP A 14 -6.82 21.85 -4.90
C ASP A 14 -7.84 21.83 -3.74
N ARG A 15 -8.95 22.55 -3.86
CA ARG A 15 -10.02 22.50 -2.87
C ARG A 15 -10.66 21.11 -2.70
N LYS A 16 -10.77 20.31 -3.77
CA LYS A 16 -11.27 18.93 -3.66
C LYS A 16 -10.29 18.06 -2.89
N LEU A 17 -8.99 18.21 -3.13
CA LEU A 17 -7.95 17.45 -2.45
C LEU A 17 -7.83 17.84 -0.97
N ASP A 18 -8.01 19.12 -0.64
CA ASP A 18 -8.05 19.58 0.75
C ASP A 18 -9.22 18.97 1.52
N VAL A 19 -10.40 18.90 0.90
CA VAL A 19 -11.57 18.23 1.49
C VAL A 19 -11.30 16.74 1.69
N ILE A 20 -10.68 16.07 0.72
CA ILE A 20 -10.29 14.65 0.84
C ILE A 20 -9.29 14.48 2.00
N GLY A 21 -8.27 15.32 2.09
CA GLY A 21 -7.26 15.27 3.16
C GLY A 21 -7.87 15.48 4.55
N LEU A 22 -8.79 16.44 4.67
CA LEU A 22 -9.55 16.68 5.90
C LEU A 22 -10.40 15.45 6.28
N VAL A 23 -11.16 14.91 5.34
CA VAL A 23 -12.01 13.73 5.58
C VAL A 23 -11.16 12.52 5.98
N MET A 24 -10.04 12.27 5.31
CA MET A 24 -9.12 11.18 5.66
C MET A 24 -8.57 11.35 7.09
N THR A 25 -8.14 12.56 7.44
CA THR A 25 -7.61 12.87 8.77
C THR A 25 -8.67 12.63 9.85
N LEU A 26 -9.89 13.14 9.64
CA LEU A 26 -11.01 12.96 10.57
C LEU A 26 -11.40 11.49 10.71
N LEU A 27 -11.49 10.74 9.61
CA LEU A 27 -11.79 9.32 9.64
C LEU A 27 -10.72 8.53 10.40
N GLY A 28 -9.44 8.88 10.23
CA GLY A 28 -8.34 8.29 10.98
C GLY A 28 -8.49 8.54 12.49
N ILE A 29 -8.74 9.79 12.89
CA ILE A 29 -8.94 10.17 14.31
C ILE A 29 -10.16 9.44 14.89
N ILE A 30 -11.31 9.46 14.20
CA ILE A 30 -12.53 8.76 14.64
C ILE A 30 -12.23 7.27 14.82
N THR A 31 -11.51 6.64 13.89
CA THR A 31 -11.16 5.23 13.98
C THR A 31 -10.26 4.93 15.19
N ILE A 32 -9.26 5.77 15.47
CA ILE A 32 -8.43 5.64 16.68
C ILE A 32 -9.27 5.77 17.94
N LEU A 33 -10.14 6.78 18.03
CA LEU A 33 -11.05 6.95 19.16
C LEU A 33 -11.94 5.72 19.34
N GLY A 34 -12.38 5.12 18.24
CA GLY A 34 -13.14 3.89 18.27
C GLY A 34 -12.44 2.71 18.84
N LEU A 35 -11.14 2.55 18.54
CA LEU A 35 -10.31 1.48 19.12
C LEU A 35 -10.31 1.52 20.64
N PHE A 36 -10.32 2.72 21.24
CA PHE A 36 -10.37 2.90 22.69
C PHE A 36 -11.79 2.86 23.26
N SER A 37 -12.81 3.14 22.43
CA SER A 37 -14.22 3.28 22.85
C SER A 37 -15.06 2.01 22.60
N VAL A 38 -14.47 0.91 22.12
CA VAL A 38 -15.19 -0.35 21.75
C VAL A 38 -16.10 -0.87 22.87
N LYS A 39 -15.79 -0.59 24.14
CA LYS A 39 -16.56 -1.08 25.29
C LYS A 39 -17.95 -0.43 25.46
N ASN A 40 -18.24 0.71 24.83
CA ASN A 40 -19.38 1.56 25.22
C ASN A 40 -20.40 1.88 24.10
N GLY A 41 -20.20 1.49 22.83
CA GLY A 41 -21.11 1.88 21.74
C GLY A 41 -21.26 0.86 20.60
N SER A 42 -22.50 0.47 20.31
CA SER A 42 -22.86 -0.51 19.26
C SER A 42 -22.35 -0.11 17.85
N ILE A 43 -22.47 1.17 17.49
CA ILE A 43 -22.05 1.68 16.17
C ILE A 43 -20.53 1.64 16.01
N MET A 44 -19.80 2.03 17.04
CA MET A 44 -18.34 2.08 16.96
C MET A 44 -17.72 0.68 17.00
N GLY A 45 -18.30 -0.22 17.80
CA GLY A 45 -17.95 -1.64 17.78
C GLY A 45 -18.16 -2.27 16.41
N PHE A 46 -19.28 -1.96 15.74
CA PHE A 46 -19.53 -2.41 14.37
C PHE A 46 -18.49 -1.86 13.38
N TRP A 47 -18.20 -0.55 13.41
CA TRP A 47 -17.22 0.07 12.52
C TRP A 47 -15.83 -0.55 12.65
N VAL A 48 -15.35 -0.68 13.90
CA VAL A 48 -14.06 -1.30 14.21
C VAL A 48 -14.03 -2.76 13.77
N SER A 49 -15.07 -3.55 14.09
CA SER A 49 -15.15 -4.96 13.69
C SER A 49 -15.16 -5.12 12.18
N PHE A 50 -15.90 -4.27 11.46
CA PHE A 50 -15.95 -4.26 10.01
C PHE A 50 -14.56 -4.01 9.40
N LEU A 51 -13.88 -2.94 9.82
CA LEU A 51 -12.54 -2.61 9.32
C LEU A 51 -11.52 -3.72 9.66
N GLN A 52 -11.57 -4.26 10.87
CA GLN A 52 -10.70 -5.34 11.28
C GLN A 52 -10.92 -6.61 10.44
N LYS A 53 -12.16 -6.96 10.11
CA LYS A 53 -12.45 -8.11 9.23
C LYS A 53 -11.99 -7.88 7.79
N VAL A 54 -12.12 -6.66 7.28
CA VAL A 54 -11.72 -6.32 5.91
C VAL A 54 -10.20 -6.30 5.75
N MET A 55 -9.48 -5.72 6.71
CA MET A 55 -8.06 -5.40 6.61
C MET A 55 -7.15 -6.27 7.49
N GLY A 56 -7.73 -7.09 8.37
CA GLY A 56 -7.01 -7.92 9.31
C GLY A 56 -6.17 -7.12 10.29
N TRP A 57 -4.93 -7.55 10.53
CA TRP A 57 -4.02 -6.91 11.48
C TRP A 57 -3.51 -5.55 11.00
N THR A 58 -3.55 -5.26 9.70
CA THR A 58 -3.12 -3.95 9.20
C THR A 58 -4.06 -2.82 9.63
N PHE A 59 -5.28 -3.17 10.05
CA PHE A 59 -6.26 -2.23 10.59
C PHE A 59 -5.68 -1.34 11.70
N TYR A 60 -4.76 -1.84 12.54
CA TYR A 60 -4.15 -1.03 13.59
C TYR A 60 -3.23 0.08 13.05
N PHE A 61 -2.62 -0.13 11.89
CA PHE A 61 -1.74 0.85 11.22
C PHE A 61 -2.51 1.76 10.26
N PHE A 62 -3.63 1.28 9.71
CA PHE A 62 -4.45 2.01 8.76
C PHE A 62 -4.87 3.42 9.20
N PRO A 63 -5.39 3.66 10.43
CA PRO A 63 -5.82 4.99 10.83
C PRO A 63 -4.64 5.96 11.00
N ILE A 64 -3.46 5.47 11.39
CA ILE A 64 -2.23 6.27 11.43
C ILE A 64 -1.88 6.71 10.00
N GLY A 65 -1.94 5.78 9.05
CA GLY A 65 -1.78 6.09 7.62
C GLY A 65 -2.75 7.16 7.14
N LEU A 66 -4.05 7.02 7.43
CA LEU A 66 -5.07 8.01 7.06
C LEU A 66 -4.76 9.41 7.59
N ILE A 67 -4.31 9.53 8.84
CA ILE A 67 -3.93 10.81 9.44
C ILE A 67 -2.70 11.39 8.75
N VAL A 68 -1.63 10.59 8.59
CA VAL A 68 -0.39 11.07 7.96
C VAL A 68 -0.63 11.50 6.52
N PHE A 69 -1.31 10.68 5.72
CA PHE A 69 -1.62 11.00 4.33
C PHE A 69 -2.63 12.16 4.21
N GLY A 70 -3.62 12.22 5.10
CA GLY A 70 -4.61 13.30 5.12
C GLY A 70 -3.99 14.66 5.47
N LEU A 71 -3.14 14.70 6.50
CA LEU A 71 -2.37 15.90 6.86
C LEU A 71 -1.39 16.29 5.75
N TRP A 72 -0.73 15.32 5.12
CA TRP A 72 0.15 15.58 3.99
C TRP A 72 -0.59 16.23 2.81
N LEU A 73 -1.81 15.78 2.50
CA LEU A 73 -2.64 16.41 1.48
C LEU A 73 -3.05 17.84 1.85
N LEU A 74 -3.38 18.10 3.11
CA LEU A 74 -3.73 19.44 3.60
C LEU A 74 -2.53 20.40 3.52
N ILE A 75 -1.34 19.94 3.92
CA ILE A 75 -0.12 20.78 3.94
C ILE A 75 0.38 21.04 2.52
N ARG A 76 0.22 20.08 1.59
CA ARG A 76 0.55 20.25 0.17
C ARG A 76 -0.19 21.43 -0.49
N SER A 77 -1.34 21.87 0.02
CA SER A 77 -2.03 23.05 -0.52
C SER A 77 -1.20 24.33 -0.35
N PHE A 78 -0.38 24.39 0.71
CA PHE A 78 0.37 25.59 1.11
C PHE A 78 1.80 25.65 0.58
N GLU A 79 2.43 24.50 0.32
CA GLU A 79 3.77 24.42 -0.26
C GLU A 79 3.72 23.72 -1.63
N LYS A 80 4.56 24.11 -2.59
CA LYS A 80 4.67 23.47 -3.93
C LYS A 80 5.23 22.04 -3.84
N ILE A 81 4.56 21.16 -3.11
CA ILE A 81 4.89 19.74 -3.00
C ILE A 81 4.46 19.05 -4.30
N PRO A 82 5.28 18.13 -4.84
CA PRO A 82 4.96 17.40 -6.06
C PRO A 82 3.56 16.78 -6.00
N ARG A 83 2.78 16.96 -7.08
CA ARG A 83 1.43 16.38 -7.18
C ARG A 83 1.53 14.85 -7.16
N LEU A 84 0.67 14.19 -6.39
CA LEU A 84 0.43 12.75 -6.54
C LEU A 84 -0.16 12.54 -7.94
N SER A 85 0.58 11.84 -8.80
CA SER A 85 0.04 11.33 -10.05
C SER A 85 -0.86 10.12 -9.76
N ALA A 86 -1.80 9.83 -10.67
CA ALA A 86 -2.72 8.70 -10.51
C ALA A 86 -1.95 7.37 -10.45
N GLU A 87 -0.85 7.30 -11.18
CA GLU A 87 0.10 6.20 -11.25
C GLU A 87 0.74 5.94 -9.89
N ARG A 88 1.23 7.00 -9.21
CA ARG A 88 1.82 6.86 -7.88
C ARG A 88 0.81 6.41 -6.84
N ALA A 89 -0.40 6.95 -6.90
CA ALA A 89 -1.49 6.53 -6.02
C ALA A 89 -1.82 5.04 -6.23
N PHE A 90 -1.90 4.60 -7.48
CA PHE A 90 -2.10 3.18 -7.82
C PHE A 90 -0.96 2.31 -7.28
N GLY A 91 0.29 2.73 -7.42
CA GLY A 91 1.44 2.01 -6.85
C GLY A 91 1.35 1.84 -5.33
N VAL A 92 1.02 2.92 -4.60
CA VAL A 92 0.86 2.85 -3.13
C VAL A 92 -0.29 1.93 -2.74
N VAL A 93 -1.44 2.02 -3.41
CA VAL A 93 -2.59 1.14 -3.16
C VAL A 93 -2.22 -0.31 -3.46
N SER A 94 -1.52 -0.57 -4.56
CA SER A 94 -1.03 -1.89 -4.97
C SER A 94 -0.06 -2.51 -3.96
N LEU A 95 0.86 -1.71 -3.41
CA LEU A 95 1.78 -2.17 -2.36
C LEU A 95 1.05 -2.43 -1.04
N TYR A 96 0.04 -1.63 -0.71
CA TYR A 96 -0.78 -1.86 0.48
C TYR A 96 -1.61 -3.15 0.37
N THR A 97 -2.21 -3.43 -0.80
CA THR A 97 -2.93 -4.69 -1.02
C THR A 97 -1.99 -5.89 -1.09
N LEU A 98 -0.77 -5.73 -1.60
CA LEU A 98 0.28 -6.75 -1.49
C LEU A 98 0.61 -7.07 -0.03
N LEU A 99 0.78 -6.06 0.83
CA LEU A 99 1.03 -6.25 2.27
C LEU A 99 -0.10 -7.05 2.94
N LEU A 100 -1.36 -6.70 2.66
CA LEU A 100 -2.53 -7.46 3.14
C LEU A 100 -2.42 -8.93 2.71
N THR A 101 -2.13 -9.17 1.44
CA THR A 101 -2.05 -10.52 0.86
C THR A 101 -0.90 -11.34 1.49
N ILE A 102 0.26 -10.72 1.69
CA ILE A 102 1.42 -11.34 2.36
C ILE A 102 1.09 -11.71 3.81
N LEU A 103 0.47 -10.80 4.56
CA LEU A 103 0.07 -11.09 5.94
C LEU A 103 -0.90 -12.27 5.99
N HIS A 104 -1.85 -12.32 5.05
CA HIS A 104 -2.78 -13.44 4.96
C HIS A 104 -2.08 -14.77 4.60
N PHE A 105 -1.06 -14.73 3.72
CA PHE A 105 -0.24 -15.90 3.35
C PHE A 105 0.45 -16.55 4.55
N PHE A 106 0.91 -15.75 5.51
CA PHE A 106 1.58 -16.26 6.71
C PHE A 106 0.62 -16.75 7.80
N THR A 107 -0.63 -16.28 7.81
CA THR A 107 -1.59 -16.59 8.87
C THR A 107 -2.58 -17.69 8.54
N SER A 108 -2.80 -18.00 7.24
CA SER A 108 -3.80 -18.97 6.81
C SER A 108 -3.20 -20.09 5.94
N PRO A 109 -3.67 -21.34 6.09
CA PRO A 109 -3.49 -22.39 5.09
C PRO A 109 -4.04 -21.99 3.71
N ALA A 110 -3.63 -22.75 2.69
CA ALA A 110 -3.95 -22.51 1.28
C ALA A 110 -5.41 -22.70 0.89
N ASP A 111 -6.21 -23.29 1.76
CA ASP A 111 -7.61 -23.57 1.49
C ASP A 111 -8.47 -22.31 1.65
N PHE A 112 -9.37 -22.09 0.70
CA PHE A 112 -10.26 -20.94 0.65
C PHE A 112 -11.16 -20.83 1.89
N SER A 113 -11.66 -21.97 2.39
CA SER A 113 -12.56 -21.98 3.55
C SER A 113 -11.84 -21.49 4.81
N ASN A 114 -10.59 -21.94 5.00
CA ASN A 114 -9.73 -21.55 6.11
C ASN A 114 -9.24 -20.09 5.98
N ALA A 115 -8.97 -19.62 4.77
CA ALA A 115 -8.64 -18.21 4.50
C ALA A 115 -9.80 -17.28 4.89
N LEU A 116 -11.02 -17.65 4.52
CA LEU A 116 -12.21 -16.87 4.87
C LEU A 116 -12.49 -16.88 6.38
N ALA A 117 -12.30 -18.03 7.05
CA ALA A 117 -12.44 -18.15 8.50
C ALA A 117 -11.40 -17.29 9.24
N THR A 118 -10.15 -17.25 8.76
CA THR A 118 -9.08 -16.39 9.31
C THR A 118 -9.44 -14.91 9.16
N ALA A 119 -9.98 -14.51 8.01
CA ALA A 119 -10.47 -13.15 7.76
C ALA A 119 -11.68 -12.78 8.64
N GLN A 120 -12.63 -13.71 8.85
CA GLN A 120 -13.79 -13.51 9.73
C GLN A 120 -13.39 -13.19 11.17
N ASN A 121 -12.29 -13.76 11.63
CA ASN A 121 -11.70 -13.49 12.95
C ASN A 121 -10.86 -12.20 12.98
N GLY A 122 -10.83 -11.41 11.91
CA GLY A 122 -10.07 -10.16 11.84
C GLY A 122 -8.55 -10.37 11.83
N SER A 123 -8.08 -11.54 11.40
CA SER A 123 -6.67 -11.92 11.39
C SER A 123 -6.05 -11.91 9.99
N GLY A 124 -4.71 -11.95 9.92
CA GLY A 124 -3.98 -11.91 8.65
C GLY A 124 -4.18 -10.59 7.92
N GLY A 125 -4.42 -10.66 6.62
CA GLY A 125 -4.80 -9.53 5.77
C GLY A 125 -6.31 -9.28 5.66
N GLY A 126 -7.13 -9.90 6.52
CA GLY A 126 -8.58 -9.81 6.42
C GLY A 126 -9.13 -10.38 5.12
N TYR A 127 -10.35 -9.99 4.76
CA TYR A 127 -11.02 -10.46 3.55
C TYR A 127 -10.29 -10.06 2.27
N ILE A 128 -9.70 -8.86 2.22
CA ILE A 128 -8.95 -8.41 1.03
C ILE A 128 -7.75 -9.33 0.81
N GLY A 129 -6.96 -9.58 1.85
CA GLY A 129 -5.82 -10.49 1.76
C GLY A 129 -6.23 -11.91 1.37
N ALA A 130 -7.34 -12.42 1.92
CA ALA A 130 -7.86 -13.75 1.58
C ALA A 130 -8.26 -13.85 0.10
N LEU A 131 -9.02 -12.87 -0.40
CA LEU A 131 -9.54 -12.85 -1.77
C LEU A 131 -8.43 -12.73 -2.81
N LEU A 132 -7.37 -11.96 -2.50
CA LEU A 132 -6.21 -11.81 -3.40
C LEU A 132 -5.28 -13.02 -3.34
N LEU A 133 -5.15 -13.66 -2.17
CA LEU A 133 -4.28 -14.80 -1.98
C LEU A 133 -4.80 -16.06 -2.68
N TRP A 134 -6.11 -16.30 -2.60
CA TRP A 134 -6.73 -17.51 -3.13
C TRP A 134 -6.37 -17.82 -4.60
N PRO A 135 -6.55 -16.90 -5.57
CA PRO A 135 -6.22 -17.19 -6.96
C PRO A 135 -4.70 -17.38 -7.17
N LEU A 136 -3.86 -16.64 -6.42
CA LEU A 136 -2.41 -16.79 -6.52
C LEU A 136 -1.97 -18.20 -6.12
N GLN A 137 -2.48 -18.71 -5.00
CA GLN A 137 -2.14 -20.07 -4.56
C GLN A 137 -2.81 -21.15 -5.41
N ALA A 138 -4.02 -20.91 -5.93
CA ALA A 138 -4.69 -21.84 -6.83
C ALA A 138 -3.95 -22.03 -8.15
N ILE A 139 -3.37 -20.95 -8.71
CA ILE A 139 -2.66 -20.98 -10.00
C ILE A 139 -1.19 -21.39 -9.83
N PHE A 140 -0.49 -20.82 -8.85
CA PHE A 140 0.97 -20.93 -8.74
C PHE A 140 1.44 -21.87 -7.61
N GLY A 141 0.52 -22.33 -6.76
CA GLY A 141 0.85 -23.03 -5.52
C GLY A 141 1.58 -22.12 -4.52
N LYS A 142 1.95 -22.68 -3.36
CA LYS A 142 2.60 -21.91 -2.28
C LYS A 142 3.94 -21.30 -2.70
N GLY A 143 4.78 -22.06 -3.40
CA GLY A 143 6.09 -21.60 -3.86
C GLY A 143 6.01 -20.53 -4.95
N GLY A 144 5.20 -20.75 -5.98
CA GLY A 144 5.04 -19.78 -7.06
C GLY A 144 4.34 -18.50 -6.62
N THR A 145 3.50 -18.54 -5.58
CA THR A 145 2.93 -17.34 -4.95
C THR A 145 3.99 -16.40 -4.40
N ILE A 146 5.09 -16.91 -3.85
CA ILE A 146 6.20 -16.08 -3.36
C ILE A 146 6.87 -15.34 -4.54
N ILE A 147 7.04 -16.01 -5.67
CA ILE A 147 7.57 -15.39 -6.90
C ILE A 147 6.59 -14.33 -7.41
N ALA A 148 5.28 -14.61 -7.39
CA ALA A 148 4.25 -13.64 -7.76
C ALA A 148 4.25 -12.41 -6.84
N PHE A 149 4.51 -12.58 -5.54
CA PHE A 149 4.69 -11.44 -4.62
C PHE A 149 5.90 -10.59 -4.98
N LEU A 150 7.02 -11.20 -5.36
CA LEU A 150 8.20 -10.44 -5.80
C LEU A 150 7.91 -9.65 -7.07
N ALA A 151 7.23 -10.25 -8.05
CA ALA A 151 6.81 -9.56 -9.27
C ALA A 151 5.84 -8.40 -8.97
N TRP A 152 4.83 -8.64 -8.13
CA TRP A 152 3.89 -7.61 -7.69
C TRP A 152 4.62 -6.49 -6.94
N LEU A 153 5.55 -6.80 -6.05
CA LEU A 153 6.35 -5.82 -5.31
C LEU A 153 7.09 -4.89 -6.27
N LEU A 154 7.77 -5.45 -7.27
CA LEU A 154 8.51 -4.68 -8.28
C LEU A 154 7.58 -3.77 -9.09
N LEU A 155 6.42 -4.27 -9.52
CA LEU A 155 5.41 -3.47 -10.22
C LEU A 155 4.87 -2.34 -9.34
N GLY A 156 4.56 -2.63 -8.08
CA GLY A 156 4.09 -1.65 -7.11
C GLY A 156 5.11 -0.53 -6.90
N ILE A 157 6.39 -0.88 -6.69
CA ILE A 157 7.48 0.09 -6.55
C ILE A 157 7.65 0.93 -7.83
N SER A 158 7.61 0.29 -9.00
CA SER A 158 7.71 0.96 -10.30
C SER A 158 6.62 2.02 -10.46
N PHE A 159 5.36 1.70 -10.15
CA PHE A 159 4.26 2.66 -10.17
C PHE A 159 4.41 3.76 -9.11
N THR A 160 4.82 3.42 -7.88
CA THR A 160 5.03 4.41 -6.81
C THR A 160 6.15 5.40 -7.14
N LEU A 161 7.21 4.94 -7.81
CA LEU A 161 8.33 5.78 -8.22
C LEU A 161 8.09 6.48 -9.55
N ASP A 162 7.03 6.10 -10.29
CA ASP A 162 6.75 6.56 -11.64
C ASP A 162 7.96 6.33 -12.57
N ARG A 163 8.57 5.15 -12.44
CA ARG A 163 9.76 4.73 -13.21
C ARG A 163 9.54 3.34 -13.76
N ALA A 164 10.04 3.06 -14.96
CA ALA A 164 9.95 1.74 -15.54
C ALA A 164 10.70 0.70 -14.66
N VAL A 165 10.16 -0.53 -14.57
CA VAL A 165 10.81 -1.63 -13.83
C VAL A 165 12.25 -1.84 -14.28
N LEU A 166 12.54 -1.69 -15.58
CA LEU A 166 13.89 -1.82 -16.14
C LEU A 166 14.86 -0.78 -15.57
N GLU A 167 14.40 0.45 -15.32
CA GLU A 167 15.22 1.49 -14.71
C GLU A 167 15.58 1.17 -13.26
N LEU A 168 14.72 0.42 -12.55
CA LEU A 168 15.02 -0.04 -11.19
C LEU A 168 16.23 -0.97 -11.15
N PHE A 169 16.60 -1.61 -12.27
CA PHE A 169 17.75 -2.50 -12.39
C PHE A 169 18.97 -1.83 -13.05
N GLY A 170 18.95 -0.51 -13.26
CA GLY A 170 20.10 0.22 -13.81
C GLY A 170 21.38 0.13 -12.98
N TRP A 171 21.30 -0.30 -11.72
CA TRP A 171 22.46 -0.56 -10.86
C TRP A 171 23.15 -1.91 -11.10
N VAL A 172 22.51 -2.84 -11.83
CA VAL A 172 23.06 -4.19 -12.07
C VAL A 172 24.31 -4.16 -12.95
N PRO A 173 24.35 -3.49 -14.11
CA PRO A 173 25.56 -3.44 -14.95
C PRO A 173 26.81 -2.91 -14.22
N PRO A 174 26.80 -1.73 -13.55
CA PRO A 174 28.00 -1.22 -12.88
C PRO A 174 28.42 -2.05 -11.66
N LEU A 175 27.49 -2.80 -11.04
CA LEU A 175 27.83 -3.75 -9.98
C LEU A 175 28.58 -4.96 -10.55
N GLY A 176 28.14 -5.48 -11.70
CA GLY A 176 28.82 -6.55 -12.41
C GLY A 176 30.25 -6.18 -12.79
N GLU A 177 30.45 -4.97 -13.32
CA GLU A 177 31.78 -4.44 -13.64
C GLU A 177 32.68 -4.32 -12.40
N LYS A 178 32.14 -3.85 -11.27
CA LYS A 178 32.90 -3.79 -10.00
C LYS A 178 33.31 -5.18 -9.51
N ILE A 179 32.41 -6.16 -9.57
CA ILE A 179 32.70 -7.54 -9.16
C ILE A 179 33.75 -8.16 -10.09
N GLN A 180 33.62 -7.96 -11.40
CA GLN A 180 34.61 -8.42 -12.38
C GLN A 180 35.99 -7.81 -12.12
N ASN A 181 36.06 -6.50 -11.87
CA ASN A 181 37.31 -5.82 -11.56
C ASN A 181 37.94 -6.30 -10.24
N LEU A 182 37.12 -6.55 -9.21
CA LEU A 182 37.58 -7.13 -7.95
C LEU A 182 38.10 -8.57 -8.14
N TRP A 183 37.41 -9.38 -8.95
CA TRP A 183 37.85 -10.74 -9.25
C TRP A 183 39.17 -10.75 -10.01
N ILE A 184 39.31 -9.90 -11.03
CA ILE A 184 40.58 -9.73 -11.77
C ILE A 184 41.70 -9.32 -10.81
N LYS A 185 41.46 -8.39 -9.89
CA LYS A 185 42.43 -7.94 -8.89
C LYS A 185 42.84 -9.04 -7.90
N LEU A 186 41.91 -9.91 -7.52
CA LEU A 186 42.18 -11.05 -6.62
C LEU A 186 42.84 -12.23 -7.34
N ALA A 187 42.49 -12.47 -8.61
CA ALA A 187 43.04 -13.55 -9.44
C ALA A 187 44.42 -13.20 -10.03
N SER A 188 44.80 -11.91 -10.00
CA SER A 188 46.10 -11.40 -10.43
C SER A 188 46.85 -10.77 -9.25
N PRO A 189 47.27 -11.57 -8.23
CA PRO A 189 48.09 -11.03 -7.15
C PRO A 189 49.43 -10.60 -7.76
N THR A 190 49.69 -9.30 -7.73
CA THR A 190 51.04 -8.76 -7.90
C THR A 190 51.77 -8.83 -6.57
#